data_AF-A0A9N9BAB7-F1
#
_entry.id   AF-A0A9N9BAB7-F1
#
_cell.length_a   1.000
_cell.length_b   1.000
_cell.length_c   1.000
_cell.angle_alpha   90.00
_cell.angle_beta   90.00
_cell.angle_gamma   90.00
#
_symmetry.space_group_name_H-M   'P 1'
#
loop_
_entity.id
_entity.type
_entity.pdbx_description
1 polymer ?
#
loop_
_entity_poly.entity_id
_entity_poly.type
_entity_poly.pdbx_seq_one_letter_code
_entity_poly.pdbx_strand_id
1 'polypeptide(L)'
;MVDLGSNFYCQAKVPDTTYIYVNIGFGFHVQLTLDEAIGFIEKKEKLLQKKSDQYTRDIAKINAHIKLVYEALKEILNLQKGEETTLRDDLYF
;
A
#
# COMPACT_ATOMS: atom_id res chain seq x y z
N MET A 1 9.14 11.22 -32.20
CA MET A 1 9.71 9.89 -32.40
C MET A 1 9.06 8.95 -31.40
N VAL A 2 8.87 7.68 -31.76
CA VAL A 2 8.32 6.66 -30.87
C VAL A 2 9.45 5.78 -30.39
N ASP A 3 9.55 5.55 -29.08
CA ASP A 3 10.49 4.60 -28.49
C ASP A 3 9.96 3.17 -28.69
N LEU A 4 10.79 2.32 -29.29
CA LEU A 4 10.51 0.91 -29.51
C LEU A 4 11.21 0.01 -28.47
N GLY A 5 11.97 0.60 -27.55
CA GLY A 5 12.73 -0.06 -26.48
C GLY A 5 14.23 0.22 -26.55
N SER A 6 14.92 0.13 -25.40
CA SER A 6 16.38 0.28 -25.30
C SER A 6 16.93 1.59 -25.91
N ASN A 7 16.19 2.70 -25.78
CA ASN A 7 16.51 3.99 -26.42
C ASN A 7 16.58 3.93 -27.95
N PHE A 8 15.83 3.02 -28.58
CA PHE A 8 15.72 2.92 -30.04
C PHE A 8 14.46 3.63 -30.53
N TYR A 9 14.64 4.68 -31.34
CA TYR A 9 13.57 5.59 -31.73
C TYR A 9 13.27 5.53 -33.23
N CYS A 10 11.98 5.56 -33.59
CA CYS A 10 11.54 5.65 -34.98
C CYS A 10 10.64 6.88 -35.23
N GLN A 11 10.57 7.32 -36.49
CA GLN A 11 9.56 8.29 -36.91
C GLN A 11 8.27 7.54 -37.23
N ALA A 12 7.18 7.92 -36.55
CA ALA A 12 5.86 7.36 -36.79
C ALA A 12 4.90 8.48 -37.24
N LYS A 13 3.96 8.11 -38.11
CA LYS A 13 2.83 8.96 -38.51
C LYS A 13 1.56 8.34 -37.95
N VAL A 14 0.88 9.08 -37.09
CA VAL A 14 -0.42 8.67 -36.56
C VAL A 14 -1.51 9.19 -37.51
N PRO A 15 -2.31 8.31 -38.14
CA PRO A 15 -3.29 8.72 -39.13
C PRO A 15 -4.54 9.37 -38.51
N ASP A 16 -4.93 8.97 -37.30
CA ASP A 16 -6.08 9.50 -36.56
C ASP A 16 -5.76 9.59 -35.07
N THR A 17 -6.06 10.74 -34.46
CA THR A 17 -5.85 11.04 -33.04
C THR A 17 -7.15 11.21 -32.27
N THR A 18 -8.30 10.91 -32.90
CA THR A 18 -9.62 11.04 -32.28
C THR A 18 -9.81 10.06 -31.12
N TYR A 19 -9.19 8.87 -31.23
CA TYR A 19 -9.34 7.81 -30.25
C TYR A 19 -8.01 7.23 -29.80
N ILE A 20 -8.00 6.72 -28.56
CA ILE A 20 -6.91 5.93 -28.00
C ILE A 20 -7.44 4.60 -27.46
N TYR A 21 -6.57 3.59 -27.40
CA TYR A 21 -6.88 2.31 -26.77
C TYR A 21 -6.46 2.33 -25.30
N VAL A 22 -7.43 2.19 -24.40
CA VAL A 22 -7.20 2.14 -22.96
C VAL A 22 -7.38 0.71 -22.45
N ASN A 23 -6.37 0.21 -21.73
CA ASN A 23 -6.41 -1.12 -21.12
C ASN A 23 -7.36 -1.12 -19.90
N ILE A 24 -8.35 -2.02 -19.94
CA ILE A 24 -9.35 -2.20 -18.88
C ILE A 24 -9.16 -3.48 -18.05
N GLY A 25 -8.15 -4.29 -18.38
CA GLY A 25 -7.80 -5.53 -17.70
C GLY A 25 -8.07 -6.78 -18.53
N PHE A 26 -7.54 -7.92 -18.07
CA PHE A 26 -7.74 -9.25 -18.70
C PHE A 26 -7.40 -9.30 -20.20
N GLY A 27 -6.46 -8.47 -20.66
CA GLY A 27 -6.06 -8.39 -22.06
C GLY A 27 -6.98 -7.54 -22.96
N PHE A 28 -8.06 -6.97 -22.41
CA PHE A 28 -9.00 -6.16 -23.15
C PHE A 28 -8.62 -4.67 -23.18
N HIS A 29 -8.84 -4.07 -24.34
CA HIS A 29 -8.60 -2.66 -24.60
C HIS A 29 -9.84 -2.05 -25.23
N VAL A 30 -10.27 -0.89 -24.74
CA VAL A 30 -11.43 -0.16 -25.26
C VAL A 30 -10.94 1.07 -25.98
N GLN A 31 -11.54 1.33 -27.14
CA GLN A 31 -11.31 2.57 -27.88
C GLN A 31 -12.13 3.70 -27.23
N LEU A 32 -11.46 4.75 -26.77
CA LEU A 32 -12.07 5.90 -26.11
C LEU A 32 -11.61 7.20 -26.76
N THR A 33 -12.47 8.21 -26.74
CA THR A 33 -12.06 9.61 -26.96
C THR A 33 -11.17 10.09 -25.81
N LEU A 34 -10.49 11.21 -26.02
CA LEU A 34 -9.61 11.78 -24.98
C LEU A 34 -10.38 12.16 -23.71
N ASP A 35 -11.56 12.76 -23.84
CA ASP A 35 -12.38 13.17 -22.69
C ASP A 35 -12.90 11.96 -21.89
N GLU A 36 -13.34 10.90 -22.58
CA GLU A 36 -13.74 9.65 -21.95
C GLU A 36 -12.58 8.97 -21.23
N ALA A 37 -11.39 9.00 -21.83
CA ALA A 37 -10.18 8.44 -21.23
C ALA A 37 -9.78 9.20 -19.96
N ILE A 38 -9.88 10.52 -19.94
CA ILE A 38 -9.66 11.34 -18.73
C ILE A 38 -10.64 10.92 -17.64
N GLY A 39 -11.94 10.83 -17.95
CA GLY A 39 -12.94 10.38 -16.99
C GLY A 39 -12.72 8.95 -16.48
N PHE A 40 -12.17 8.06 -17.31
CA PHE A 40 -11.76 6.72 -16.88
C PHE A 40 -10.55 6.76 -15.92
N ILE A 41 -9.53 7.54 -16.24
CA ILE A 41 -8.32 7.70 -15.42
C ILE A 41 -8.67 8.24 -14.04
N GLU A 42 -9.50 9.29 -13.96
CA GLU A 42 -9.91 9.86 -12.67
C GLU A 42 -10.61 8.84 -11.75
N LYS A 43 -11.48 7.99 -12.32
CA LYS A 43 -12.14 6.91 -11.57
C LYS A 43 -11.11 5.89 -11.07
N LYS A 44 -10.14 5.53 -11.91
CA LYS A 44 -9.08 4.57 -11.57
C LYS A 44 -8.14 5.13 -10.50
N GLU A 45 -7.79 6.41 -10.59
CA GLU A 45 -6.99 7.12 -9.60
C GLU A 45 -7.68 7.16 -8.23
N LYS A 46 -8.95 7.58 -8.18
CA LYS A 46 -9.74 7.58 -6.93
C LYS A 46 -9.83 6.19 -6.30
N LEU A 47 -9.98 5.14 -7.12
CA LEU A 47 -9.99 3.76 -6.64
C LEU A 47 -8.64 3.35 -6.03
N LEU A 48 -7.54 3.67 -6.69
CA LEU A 48 -6.19 3.38 -6.21
C LEU A 48 -5.87 4.14 -4.93
N GLN A 49 -6.23 5.42 -4.85
CA GLN A 49 -6.05 6.23 -3.64
C GLN A 49 -6.82 5.62 -2.46
N LYS A 50 -8.10 5.26 -2.65
CA LYS A 50 -8.90 4.62 -1.61
C LYS A 50 -8.28 3.31 -1.12
N LYS A 51 -7.69 2.51 -2.01
CA LYS A 51 -6.96 1.30 -1.63
C LYS A 51 -5.69 1.61 -0.84
N SER A 52 -4.92 2.62 -1.26
CA SER A 52 -3.74 3.08 -0.54
C SER A 52 -4.08 3.53 0.89
N ASP A 53 -5.14 4.34 1.04
CA ASP A 53 -5.62 4.80 2.34
C ASP A 53 -6.08 3.63 3.23
N GLN A 54 -6.74 2.63 2.61
CA GLN A 54 -7.14 1.43 3.31
C GLN A 54 -5.93 0.65 3.84
N TYR A 55 -4.93 0.38 2.99
CA TYR A 55 -3.71 -0.31 3.42
C TYR A 55 -2.96 0.46 4.50
N THR A 56 -2.91 1.78 4.41
CA THR A 56 -2.29 2.63 5.44
C THR A 56 -2.98 2.45 6.80
N ARG A 57 -4.31 2.42 6.81
CA ARG A 57 -5.09 2.16 8.03
C ARG A 57 -4.87 0.76 8.59
N ASP A 58 -4.78 -0.24 7.71
CA ASP A 58 -4.57 -1.62 8.14
C ASP A 58 -3.17 -1.82 8.73
N ILE A 59 -2.14 -1.20 8.12
CA ILE A 59 -0.78 -1.17 8.68
C ILE A 59 -0.77 -0.49 10.06
N ALA A 60 -1.45 0.65 10.21
CA ALA A 60 -1.53 1.35 11.49
C ALA A 60 -2.16 0.48 12.59
N LYS A 61 -3.23 -0.26 12.27
CA LYS A 61 -3.88 -1.20 13.20
C LYS A 61 -2.94 -2.34 13.60
N ILE A 62 -2.27 -2.95 12.63
CA ILE A 62 -1.31 -4.03 12.90
C ILE A 62 -0.18 -3.53 13.83
N ASN A 63 0.38 -2.36 13.54
CA ASN A 63 1.42 -1.77 14.36
C ASN A 63 0.94 -1.46 15.79
N ALA A 64 -0.29 -0.98 15.95
CA ALA A 64 -0.88 -0.75 17.26
C ALA A 64 -1.03 -2.06 18.06
N HIS A 65 -1.52 -3.13 17.41
CA HIS A 65 -1.65 -4.45 18.05
C HIS A 65 -0.28 -5.00 18.48
N ILE A 66 0.73 -4.90 17.62
CA ILE A 66 2.10 -5.34 17.96
C ILE A 66 2.61 -4.61 19.19
N LYS A 67 2.46 -3.27 19.24
CA LYS A 67 2.90 -2.46 20.39
C LYS A 67 2.16 -2.84 21.67
N LEU A 68 0.85 -3.04 21.60
CA LEU A 68 0.04 -3.41 22.77
C LEU A 68 0.51 -4.74 23.35
N VAL A 69 0.66 -5.77 22.50
CA VAL A 69 1.14 -7.09 22.94
C VAL A 69 2.54 -7.00 23.52
N TYR A 70 3.42 -6.22 22.90
CA TYR A 70 4.80 -6.05 23.39
C TYR A 70 4.86 -5.40 24.78
N GLU A 71 4.10 -4.32 25.01
CA GLU A 71 4.07 -3.69 26.34
C GLU A 71 3.42 -4.60 27.39
N ALA A 72 2.35 -5.32 27.04
CA ALA A 72 1.73 -6.30 27.95
C ALA A 72 2.72 -7.40 28.39
N LEU A 73 3.49 -7.95 27.44
CA LEU A 73 4.53 -8.95 27.76
C LEU A 73 5.62 -8.36 28.66
N LYS A 74 6.04 -7.13 28.40
CA LYS A 74 7.05 -6.43 29.19
C LYS A 74 6.58 -6.16 30.62
N GLU A 75 5.31 -5.79 30.81
CA GLU A 75 4.69 -5.63 32.13
C GLU A 75 4.69 -6.95 32.91
N ILE A 76 4.26 -8.05 32.29
CA ILE A 76 4.25 -9.39 32.91
C ILE A 76 5.66 -9.81 33.34
N LEU A 77 6.66 -9.62 32.46
CA LEU A 77 8.06 -9.96 32.76
C LEU A 77 8.63 -9.11 33.92
N ASN A 78 8.25 -7.84 34.02
CA ASN A 78 8.68 -6.97 35.11
C ASN A 78 8.03 -7.35 36.44
N LEU A 79 6.76 -7.77 36.44
CA LEU A 79 6.08 -8.28 37.64
C LEU A 79 6.77 -9.55 38.17
N GLN A 80 7.09 -10.51 37.31
CA GLN A 80 7.83 -11.72 37.71
C GLN A 80 9.19 -11.41 38.34
N LYS A 81 9.94 -10.44 37.80
CA LYS A 81 11.21 -10.00 38.41
C LYS A 81 11.01 -9.33 39.78
N GLY A 82 9.94 -8.56 39.95
CA GLY A 82 9.60 -7.93 41.23
C GLY A 82 9.24 -8.96 42.33
N GLU A 83 8.51 -10.00 41.96
CA GLU A 83 8.15 -11.13 42.85
C GLU A 83 9.39 -11.94 43.27
N GLU A 84 10.34 -12.21 42.36
CA GLU A 84 11.61 -12.88 42.72
C GLU A 84 12.51 -12.06 43.66
N THR A 85 12.40 -10.72 43.62
CA THR A 85 13.23 -9.83 44.45
C THR A 85 12.64 -9.71 45.86
N THR A 86 11.32 -9.59 45.98
CA THR A 86 10.61 -9.53 47.27
C THR A 86 10.70 -10.84 48.06
N LEU A 87 10.56 -11.99 47.39
CA LEU A 87 10.74 -13.31 48.04
C LEU A 87 12.16 -13.50 48.60
N ARG A 88 13.18 -12.88 47.99
CA ARG A 88 14.56 -12.94 48.50
C ARG A 88 14.75 -12.07 49.73
N ASP A 89 14.19 -10.86 49.74
CA ASP A 89 14.33 -9.94 50.88
C ASP A 89 13.58 -10.44 52.13
N ASP A 90 12.45 -11.14 51.96
CA ASP A 90 11.67 -11.74 53.06
C ASP A 90 12.36 -12.98 53.69
N LEU A 91 13.31 -13.60 52.99
CA LEU A 91 14.09 -14.76 53.48
C LEU A 91 15.32 -14.37 54.32
N TYR A 92 15.62 -13.07 54.43
CA TYR A 92 16.75 -12.53 55.22
C TYR A 92 16.33 -11.72 56.46
N PHE A 93 15.06 -11.80 56.87
CA PHE A 93 14.55 -11.31 58.16
C PHE A 93 14.16 -12.45 59.11
#